data_AF-A0A357N5R7-F1
#
_entry.id   AF-A0A357N5R7-F1
#
_cell.length_a   1.000
_cell.length_b   1.000
_cell.length_c   1.000
_cell.angle_alpha   90.00
_cell.angle_beta   90.00
_cell.angle_gamma   90.00
#
_symmetry.space_group_name_H-M   'P 1'
#
loop_
_entity.id
_entity.type
_entity.pdbx_description
1 polymer ?
#
loop_
_entity_poly.entity_id
_entity_poly.type
_entity_poly.pdbx_seq_one_letter_code
_entity_poly.pdbx_strand_id
1 'polypeptide(L)'
;MNKPAARISALSLSLMLLAGCATTSLTSAPESPAQSQALALIEQGKPRDAALQLEAQAATLRGGARSNTLADAAWAWHLAGDSARARSLLGQLTARQLSGASLQRFQLTSAELALADKQPAQVLVLLKDAGDNVHPSLRTRWHLARAEALQASGDSFAAAAERARAHAGLAGSARSENQAAISGLLGTLDDATLRTRAAALPANDPLYNFAGRALIARGLPLPRPFDREAASQFDTSKR
;
A
#
# COMPACT_ATOMS: atom_id res chain seq x y z
N MET A 1 -15.94 53.13 60.07
CA MET A 1 -16.84 53.25 58.91
C MET A 1 -16.72 52.04 58.00
N ASN A 2 -17.74 51.18 58.07
CA ASN A 2 -18.49 50.49 57.00
C ASN A 2 -17.74 49.97 55.74
N LYS A 3 -17.49 48.66 55.76
CA LYS A 3 -17.81 47.57 54.79
C LYS A 3 -17.98 47.84 53.27
N PRO A 4 -17.67 46.82 52.43
CA PRO A 4 -17.44 46.92 50.98
C PRO A 4 -18.72 46.90 50.13
N ALA A 5 -18.67 47.55 48.96
CA ALA A 5 -19.70 47.43 47.93
C ALA A 5 -19.34 46.30 46.95
N ALA A 6 -20.20 45.28 46.92
CA ALA A 6 -20.27 44.25 45.91
C ALA A 6 -21.69 44.22 45.34
N ARG A 7 -21.80 43.69 44.10
CA ARG A 7 -23.01 43.30 43.34
C ARG A 7 -23.58 44.48 42.51
N ILE A 8 -23.85 44.33 41.21
CA ILE A 8 -24.98 43.56 40.66
C ILE A 8 -24.72 43.20 39.18
N SER A 9 -24.99 41.92 38.88
CA SER A 9 -25.58 41.32 37.67
C SER A 9 -25.32 41.90 36.27
N ALA A 10 -24.75 41.03 35.41
CA ALA A 10 -25.35 40.72 34.12
C ALA A 10 -25.10 39.25 33.78
N LEU A 11 -26.07 38.43 34.20
CA LEU A 11 -26.28 37.06 33.77
C LEU A 11 -26.73 37.10 32.29
N SER A 12 -25.96 36.51 31.38
CA SER A 12 -26.47 36.09 30.07
C SER A 12 -25.80 34.79 29.64
N LEU A 13 -26.08 33.76 30.44
CA LEU A 13 -25.86 32.36 30.13
C LEU A 13 -27.03 31.89 29.24
N SER A 14 -26.92 32.11 27.94
CA SER A 14 -27.88 31.57 26.96
C SER A 14 -27.39 30.25 26.38
N LEU A 15 -28.15 29.21 26.73
CA LEU A 15 -28.15 27.87 26.17
C LEU A 15 -28.20 27.88 24.64
N MET A 16 -27.31 27.10 24.03
CA MET A 16 -27.52 26.49 22.72
C MET A 16 -27.19 25.00 22.85
N LEU A 17 -28.17 24.24 23.37
CA LEU A 17 -28.20 22.80 23.21
C LEU A 17 -28.74 22.48 21.83
N LEU A 18 -27.86 22.40 20.83
CA LEU A 18 -28.15 21.60 19.64
C LEU A 18 -27.84 20.15 19.97
N ALA A 19 -28.90 19.38 20.21
CA ALA A 19 -28.89 17.93 20.08
C ALA A 19 -28.66 17.59 18.60
N GLY A 20 -27.40 17.50 18.20
CA GLY A 20 -27.02 16.88 16.94
C GLY A 20 -27.17 15.37 17.10
N CYS A 21 -28.19 14.80 16.46
CA CYS A 21 -28.22 13.37 16.17
C CYS A 21 -26.95 13.03 15.38
N ALA A 22 -25.95 12.47 16.07
CA ALA A 22 -24.80 11.89 15.42
C ALA A 22 -25.30 10.67 14.63
N THR A 23 -25.54 10.87 13.34
CA THR A 23 -25.49 9.81 12.36
C THR A 23 -24.10 9.21 12.51
N THR A 24 -24.01 8.14 13.28
CA THR A 24 -22.79 7.37 13.50
C THR A 24 -22.47 6.68 12.19
N SER A 25 -21.86 7.44 11.30
CA SER A 25 -21.01 6.87 10.26
C SER A 25 -20.05 5.98 11.01
N LEU A 26 -19.99 4.69 10.65
CA LEU A 26 -18.98 3.74 11.08
C LEU A 26 -17.64 4.20 10.49
N THR A 27 -17.17 5.37 10.93
CA THR A 27 -15.82 5.85 10.73
C THR A 27 -14.96 4.92 11.55
N SER A 28 -14.14 4.13 10.85
CA SER A 28 -13.02 3.40 11.41
C SER A 28 -12.35 4.25 12.49
N ALA A 29 -12.24 3.70 13.71
CA ALA A 29 -11.67 4.41 14.84
C ALA A 29 -10.33 5.07 14.41
N PRO A 30 -10.17 6.39 14.58
CA PRO A 30 -8.98 7.07 14.12
C PRO A 30 -7.73 6.47 14.79
N GLU A 31 -6.66 6.30 14.01
CA GLU A 31 -5.37 5.88 14.54
C GLU A 31 -4.95 6.81 15.68
N SER A 32 -4.53 6.23 16.80
CA SER A 32 -4.13 7.03 17.97
C SER A 32 -2.83 7.80 17.68
N PRO A 33 -2.61 8.98 18.29
CA PRO A 33 -1.38 9.75 18.06
C PRO A 33 -0.10 9.00 18.46
N ALA A 34 -0.17 8.09 19.44
CA ALA A 34 0.97 7.24 19.80
C ALA A 34 1.28 6.18 18.72
N GLN A 35 0.25 5.68 18.04
CA GLN A 35 0.40 4.72 16.94
C GLN A 35 1.01 5.40 15.71
N SER A 36 0.58 6.61 15.36
CA SER A 36 1.15 7.37 14.24
C SER A 36 2.61 7.74 14.50
N GLN A 37 2.97 8.09 15.75
CA GLN A 37 4.36 8.35 16.12
C GLN A 37 5.24 7.11 15.95
N ALA A 38 4.76 5.93 16.36
CA ALA A 38 5.50 4.68 16.17
C ALA A 38 5.63 4.32 14.69
N LEU A 39 4.60 4.55 13.87
CA LEU A 39 4.67 4.36 12.41
C LEU A 39 5.70 5.29 11.75
N ALA A 40 5.87 6.52 12.24
CA ALA A 40 6.91 7.44 11.75
C ALA A 40 8.34 6.93 12.02
N LEU A 41 8.56 6.08 13.03
CA LEU A 41 9.86 5.44 13.26
C LEU A 41 10.23 4.47 12.14
N ILE A 42 9.24 3.86 11.47
CA ILE A 42 9.48 2.99 10.32
C ILE A 42 10.10 3.80 9.17
N GLU A 43 9.57 4.99 8.91
CA GLU A 43 10.07 5.89 7.86
C GLU A 43 11.49 6.39 8.16
N GLN A 44 11.85 6.48 9.45
CA GLN A 44 13.20 6.80 9.92
C GLN A 44 14.18 5.61 9.86
N GLY A 45 13.75 4.45 9.33
CA GLY A 45 14.58 3.25 9.24
C GLY A 45 14.73 2.50 10.57
N LYS A 46 13.84 2.73 11.54
CA LYS A 46 13.83 2.07 12.86
C LYS A 46 12.59 1.18 13.05
N PRO A 47 12.37 0.17 12.18
CA PRO A 47 11.17 -0.67 12.25
C PRO A 47 11.12 -1.52 13.52
N ARG A 48 12.28 -1.89 14.10
CA ARG A 48 12.33 -2.67 15.34
C ARG A 48 11.82 -1.88 16.55
N ASP A 49 12.23 -0.62 16.67
CA ASP A 49 11.78 0.26 17.75
C ASP A 49 10.28 0.55 17.63
N ALA A 50 9.81 0.80 16.40
CA ALA A 50 8.39 0.94 16.09
C ALA A 50 7.58 -0.29 16.56
N ALA A 51 8.08 -1.49 16.27
CA ALA A 51 7.40 -2.73 16.62
C ALA A 51 7.24 -2.91 18.13
N LEU A 52 8.32 -2.67 18.90
CA LEU A 52 8.30 -2.74 20.36
C LEU A 52 7.32 -1.72 20.97
N GLN A 53 7.30 -0.49 20.46
CA GLN A 53 6.39 0.56 20.92
C GLN A 53 4.92 0.21 20.63
N LEU A 54 4.62 -0.30 19.43
CA LEU A 54 3.27 -0.72 19.04
C LEU A 54 2.80 -1.93 19.86
N GLU A 55 3.65 -2.91 20.14
CA GLU A 55 3.28 -4.03 21.02
C GLU A 55 2.98 -3.57 22.45
N ALA A 56 3.83 -2.72 23.02
CA ALA A 56 3.62 -2.15 24.34
C ALA A 56 2.30 -1.37 24.40
N GLN A 57 2.00 -0.58 23.36
CA GLN A 57 0.75 0.14 23.24
C GLN A 57 -0.44 -0.83 23.15
N ALA A 58 -0.36 -1.85 22.30
CA ALA A 58 -1.42 -2.82 22.12
C ALA A 58 -1.78 -3.57 23.41
N ALA A 59 -0.81 -3.79 24.30
CA ALA A 59 -1.04 -4.41 25.62
C ALA A 59 -1.95 -3.56 26.53
N THR A 60 -2.03 -2.24 26.29
CA THR A 60 -2.90 -1.32 27.03
C THR A 60 -4.30 -1.17 26.43
N LEU A 61 -4.48 -1.59 25.18
CA LEU A 61 -5.71 -1.42 24.41
C LEU A 61 -6.63 -2.65 24.48
N ARG A 62 -7.88 -2.49 24.02
CA ARG A 62 -8.87 -3.58 23.91
C ARG A 62 -9.59 -3.56 22.57
N GLY A 63 -10.22 -4.68 22.20
CA GLY A 63 -11.06 -4.80 21.01
C GLY A 63 -10.34 -4.52 19.69
N GLY A 64 -11.03 -3.84 18.76
CA GLY A 64 -10.50 -3.51 17.43
C GLY A 64 -9.26 -2.61 17.47
N ALA A 65 -9.18 -1.68 18.43
CA ALA A 65 -8.00 -0.83 18.59
C ALA A 65 -6.74 -1.65 18.89
N ARG A 66 -6.81 -2.59 19.83
CA ARG A 66 -5.72 -3.54 20.09
C ARG A 66 -5.34 -4.34 18.85
N SER A 67 -6.34 -4.82 18.12
CA SER A 67 -6.12 -5.65 16.93
C SER A 67 -5.41 -4.87 15.82
N ASN A 68 -5.84 -3.63 15.56
CA ASN A 68 -5.19 -2.74 14.59
C ASN A 68 -3.74 -2.43 14.98
N THR A 69 -3.49 -2.08 16.26
CA THR A 69 -2.12 -1.78 16.72
C THR A 69 -1.21 -3.01 16.67
N LEU A 70 -1.72 -4.21 16.99
CA LEU A 70 -0.97 -5.46 16.83
C LEU A 70 -0.66 -5.79 15.36
N ALA A 71 -1.60 -5.51 14.44
CA ALA A 71 -1.35 -5.68 13.01
C ALA A 71 -0.21 -4.77 12.53
N ASP A 72 -0.18 -3.52 12.99
CA ASP A 72 0.89 -2.59 12.66
C ASP A 72 2.23 -3.00 13.31
N ALA A 73 2.20 -3.57 14.52
CA ALA A 73 3.39 -4.15 15.15
C ALA A 73 3.94 -5.34 14.34
N ALA A 74 3.08 -6.22 13.83
CA ALA A 74 3.49 -7.34 12.99
C ALA A 74 4.15 -6.87 11.68
N TRP A 75 3.60 -5.82 11.06
CA TRP A 75 4.20 -5.17 9.90
C TRP A 75 5.59 -4.60 10.21
N ALA A 76 5.75 -3.94 11.37
CA ALA A 76 7.02 -3.38 11.80
C ALA A 76 8.07 -4.48 12.07
N TRP A 77 7.69 -5.61 12.68
CA TRP A 77 8.59 -6.77 12.85
C TRP A 77 9.02 -7.40 11.53
N HIS A 78 8.08 -7.53 10.59
CA HIS A 78 8.37 -8.04 9.26
C HIS A 78 9.37 -7.13 8.52
N LEU A 79 9.17 -5.81 8.60
CA LEU A 79 10.11 -4.81 8.09
C LEU A 79 11.48 -4.86 8.75
N ALA A 80 11.54 -5.22 10.04
CA ALA A 80 12.78 -5.44 10.76
C ALA A 80 13.47 -6.77 10.41
N GLY A 81 12.87 -7.60 9.56
CA GLY A 81 13.38 -8.92 9.16
C GLY A 81 13.03 -10.06 10.14
N ASP A 82 12.25 -9.80 11.19
CA ASP A 82 11.82 -10.84 12.14
C ASP A 82 10.48 -11.44 11.72
N SER A 83 10.53 -12.27 10.68
CA SER A 83 9.35 -12.95 10.14
C SER A 83 8.73 -13.95 11.13
N ALA A 84 9.49 -14.45 12.10
CA ALA A 84 8.98 -15.37 13.12
C ALA A 84 8.07 -14.62 14.11
N ARG A 85 8.53 -13.46 14.60
CA ARG A 85 7.72 -12.60 15.46
C ARG A 85 6.49 -12.06 14.74
N ALA A 86 6.66 -11.62 13.49
CA ALA A 86 5.53 -11.18 12.66
C ALA A 86 4.45 -12.27 12.54
N ARG A 87 4.82 -13.51 12.18
CA ARG A 87 3.88 -14.64 12.10
C ARG A 87 3.18 -14.91 13.44
N SER A 88 3.90 -14.86 14.55
CA SER A 88 3.32 -15.07 15.89
C SER A 88 2.27 -14.01 16.24
N LEU A 89 2.49 -12.74 15.86
CA LEU A 89 1.51 -11.69 16.08
C LEU A 89 0.32 -11.82 15.12
N LEU A 90 0.55 -12.09 13.83
CA LEU A 90 -0.52 -12.29 12.85
C LEU A 90 -1.45 -13.45 13.22
N GLY A 91 -0.91 -14.54 13.78
CA GLY A 91 -1.70 -15.68 14.23
C GLY A 91 -2.66 -15.38 15.39
N GLN A 92 -2.48 -14.25 16.09
CA GLN A 92 -3.39 -13.79 17.15
C GLN A 92 -4.53 -12.92 16.61
N LEU A 93 -4.49 -12.54 15.33
CA LEU A 93 -5.40 -11.56 14.73
C LEU A 93 -6.41 -12.23 13.82
N THR A 94 -7.58 -11.60 13.69
CA THR A 94 -8.59 -11.97 12.70
C THR A 94 -8.87 -10.78 11.80
N ALA A 95 -8.76 -10.96 10.47
CA ALA A 95 -8.92 -9.88 9.50
C ALA A 95 -10.24 -9.09 9.64
N ARG A 96 -11.32 -9.74 10.10
CA ARG A 96 -12.63 -9.09 10.33
C ARG A 96 -12.59 -8.01 11.42
N GLN A 97 -11.63 -8.07 12.34
CA GLN A 97 -11.48 -7.10 13.44
C GLN A 97 -10.59 -5.91 13.03
N LEU A 98 -9.98 -5.98 11.85
CA LEU A 98 -9.07 -4.96 11.35
C LEU A 98 -9.80 -4.02 10.40
N SER A 99 -9.30 -2.79 10.30
CA SER A 99 -9.89 -1.77 9.44
C SER A 99 -8.84 -0.84 8.86
N GLY A 100 -9.17 -0.18 7.74
CA GLY A 100 -8.35 0.89 7.16
C GLY A 100 -6.92 0.44 6.82
N ALA A 101 -5.94 1.29 7.13
CA ALA A 101 -4.54 1.03 6.81
C ALA A 101 -3.96 -0.18 7.54
N SER A 102 -4.35 -0.43 8.80
CA SER A 102 -3.87 -1.60 9.57
C SER A 102 -4.31 -2.93 8.94
N LEU A 103 -5.51 -3.01 8.35
CA LEU A 103 -5.94 -4.18 7.58
C LEU A 103 -5.07 -4.38 6.34
N GLN A 104 -4.75 -3.31 5.61
CA GLN A 104 -3.91 -3.40 4.41
C GLN A 104 -2.48 -3.81 4.74
N ARG A 105 -1.92 -3.30 5.85
CA ARG A 105 -0.60 -3.73 6.36
C ARG A 105 -0.63 -5.20 6.78
N PHE A 106 -1.69 -5.66 7.47
CA PHE A 106 -1.89 -7.07 7.79
C PHE A 106 -1.92 -7.96 6.53
N GLN A 107 -2.69 -7.57 5.52
CA GLN A 107 -2.80 -8.31 4.25
C GLN A 107 -1.47 -8.38 3.52
N LEU A 108 -0.77 -7.25 3.39
CA LEU A 108 0.53 -7.18 2.72
C LEU A 108 1.60 -8.00 3.46
N THR A 109 1.66 -7.90 4.79
CA THR A 109 2.59 -8.71 5.61
C THR A 109 2.31 -10.20 5.40
N SER A 110 1.05 -10.60 5.51
CA SER A 110 0.64 -12.01 5.34
C SER A 110 0.97 -12.51 3.94
N ALA A 111 0.80 -11.67 2.93
CA ALA A 111 1.07 -11.98 1.53
C ALA A 111 2.57 -12.13 1.24
N GLU A 112 3.41 -11.23 1.75
CA GLU A 112 4.86 -11.33 1.56
C GLU A 112 5.46 -12.53 2.30
N LEU A 113 4.90 -12.91 3.46
CA LEU A 113 5.24 -14.16 4.13
C LEU A 113 4.81 -15.38 3.31
N ALA A 114 3.63 -15.35 2.69
CA ALA A 114 3.16 -16.40 1.79
C ALA A 114 4.01 -16.53 0.51
N LEU A 115 4.55 -15.42 -0.03
CA LEU A 115 5.53 -15.44 -1.11
C LEU A 115 6.81 -16.18 -0.70
N ALA A 116 7.35 -15.85 0.48
CA ALA A 116 8.50 -16.55 1.04
C ALA A 116 8.25 -18.06 1.22
N ASP A 117 7.01 -18.41 1.56
CA ASP A 117 6.56 -19.80 1.71
C ASP A 117 6.15 -20.47 0.37
N LYS A 118 6.39 -19.80 -0.78
CA LYS A 118 6.08 -20.26 -2.15
C LYS A 118 4.59 -20.57 -2.38
N GLN A 119 3.70 -19.77 -1.83
CA GLN A 119 2.25 -19.91 -1.94
C GLN A 119 1.62 -18.77 -2.76
N PRO A 120 1.85 -18.69 -4.09
CA PRO A 120 1.41 -17.55 -4.90
C PRO A 120 -0.11 -17.43 -4.99
N ALA A 121 -0.86 -18.54 -4.95
CA ALA A 121 -2.32 -18.50 -4.93
C ALA A 121 -2.86 -17.78 -3.69
N GLN A 122 -2.23 -18.01 -2.52
CA GLN A 122 -2.62 -17.37 -1.26
C GLN A 122 -2.39 -15.86 -1.29
N VAL A 123 -1.33 -15.41 -1.95
CA VAL A 123 -1.01 -13.99 -2.14
C VAL A 123 -2.11 -13.28 -2.89
N LEU A 124 -2.60 -13.85 -3.99
CA LEU A 124 -3.67 -13.26 -4.79
C LEU A 124 -5.02 -13.22 -4.05
N VAL A 125 -5.26 -14.18 -3.16
CA VAL A 125 -6.43 -14.17 -2.26
C VAL A 125 -6.32 -13.05 -1.22
N LEU A 126 -5.15 -12.87 -0.62
CA LEU A 126 -4.90 -11.83 0.37
C LEU A 126 -4.93 -10.42 -0.23
N LEU A 127 -4.34 -10.28 -1.42
CA LEU A 127 -4.18 -9.01 -2.14
C LEU A 127 -5.18 -8.90 -3.30
N LYS A 128 -6.47 -9.08 -2.98
CA LYS A 128 -7.57 -9.03 -3.95
C LYS A 128 -7.77 -7.65 -4.58
N ASP A 129 -7.42 -6.59 -3.84
CA ASP A 129 -7.61 -5.21 -4.31
C ASP A 129 -6.57 -4.86 -5.37
N ALA A 130 -7.00 -4.20 -6.44
CA ALA A 130 -6.16 -3.88 -7.60
C ALA A 130 -5.11 -2.76 -7.34
N GLY A 131 -5.02 -2.24 -6.10
CA GLY A 131 -4.03 -1.24 -5.70
C GLY A 131 -4.55 0.21 -5.58
N ASP A 132 -5.64 0.57 -6.26
CA ASP A 132 -6.14 1.96 -6.28
C ASP A 132 -6.64 2.43 -4.89
N ASN A 133 -7.27 1.52 -4.14
CA ASN A 133 -7.76 1.77 -2.78
C ASN A 133 -6.70 1.49 -1.69
N VAL A 134 -5.48 1.11 -2.09
CA VAL A 134 -4.39 0.80 -1.16
C VAL A 134 -3.70 2.09 -0.73
N HIS A 135 -3.36 2.17 0.56
CA HIS A 135 -2.66 3.29 1.16
C HIS A 135 -1.40 3.64 0.34
N PRO A 136 -1.13 4.93 0.05
CA PRO A 136 -0.08 5.32 -0.88
C PRO A 136 1.31 4.73 -0.55
N SER A 137 1.67 4.68 0.74
CA SER A 137 2.96 4.11 1.17
C SER A 137 3.10 2.60 0.97
N LEU A 138 1.99 1.87 0.82
CA LEU A 138 1.98 0.41 0.63
C LEU A 138 1.85 0.03 -0.85
N ARG A 139 1.38 0.94 -1.71
CA ARG A 139 0.99 0.67 -3.09
C ARG A 139 2.11 0.02 -3.93
N THR A 140 3.33 0.53 -3.84
CA THR A 140 4.47 -0.04 -4.59
C THR A 140 4.73 -1.50 -4.20
N ARG A 141 4.80 -1.80 -2.90
CA ARG A 141 5.02 -3.17 -2.41
C ARG A 141 3.84 -4.09 -2.71
N TRP A 142 2.62 -3.57 -2.63
CA TRP A 142 1.40 -4.28 -2.99
C TRP A 142 1.43 -4.78 -4.43
N HIS A 143 1.74 -3.90 -5.38
CA HIS A 143 1.87 -4.26 -6.79
C HIS A 143 3.03 -5.23 -7.04
N LEU A 144 4.19 -5.05 -6.40
CA LEU A 144 5.31 -5.98 -6.54
C LEU A 144 4.97 -7.39 -6.03
N ALA A 145 4.33 -7.50 -4.86
CA ALA A 145 3.92 -8.79 -4.31
C ALA A 145 2.89 -9.50 -5.21
N ARG A 146 1.90 -8.76 -5.72
CA ARG A 146 0.93 -9.30 -6.71
C ARG A 146 1.62 -9.72 -8.01
N ALA A 147 2.57 -8.92 -8.51
CA ALA A 147 3.33 -9.26 -9.70
C ALA A 147 4.11 -10.56 -9.55
N GLU A 148 4.77 -10.75 -8.42
CA GLU A 148 5.54 -11.97 -8.13
C GLU A 148 4.63 -13.20 -8.07
N ALA A 149 3.47 -13.08 -7.42
CA ALA A 149 2.48 -14.16 -7.38
C ALA A 149 1.88 -14.49 -8.76
N LEU A 150 1.58 -13.48 -9.58
CA LEU A 150 1.09 -13.68 -10.96
C LEU A 150 2.16 -14.35 -11.82
N GLN A 151 3.41 -13.92 -11.70
CA GLN A 151 4.55 -14.51 -12.41
C GLN A 151 4.74 -15.98 -12.01
N ALA A 152 4.70 -16.29 -10.71
CA ALA A 152 4.79 -17.66 -10.21
C ALA A 152 3.59 -18.53 -10.62
N SER A 153 2.43 -17.92 -10.90
CA SER A 153 1.24 -18.61 -11.43
C SER A 153 1.22 -18.73 -12.96
N GLY A 154 2.23 -18.18 -13.66
CA GLY A 154 2.38 -18.26 -15.11
C GLY A 154 1.70 -17.14 -15.91
N ASP A 155 1.10 -16.13 -15.27
CA ASP A 155 0.49 -15.00 -15.98
C ASP A 155 1.51 -13.85 -16.18
N SER A 156 2.37 -14.01 -17.19
CA SER A 156 3.45 -13.05 -17.47
C SER A 156 2.95 -11.64 -17.79
N PHE A 157 1.81 -11.50 -18.49
CA PHE A 157 1.31 -10.18 -18.89
C PHE A 157 0.69 -9.45 -17.70
N ALA A 158 -0.10 -10.14 -16.88
CA ALA A 158 -0.65 -9.53 -15.66
C ALA A 158 0.47 -9.18 -14.67
N ALA A 159 1.49 -10.04 -14.55
CA ALA A 159 2.68 -9.73 -13.76
C ALA A 159 3.41 -8.48 -14.26
N ALA A 160 3.57 -8.34 -15.59
CA ALA A 160 4.17 -7.15 -16.19
C ALA A 160 3.32 -5.89 -15.92
N ALA A 161 2.00 -6.00 -15.99
CA ALA A 161 1.08 -4.90 -15.69
C ALA A 161 1.21 -4.40 -14.25
N GLU A 162 1.24 -5.32 -13.28
CA GLU A 162 1.46 -4.98 -11.86
C GLU A 162 2.83 -4.33 -11.64
N ARG A 163 3.89 -4.87 -12.25
CA ARG A 163 5.22 -4.24 -12.20
C ARG A 163 5.25 -2.85 -12.82
N ALA A 164 4.51 -2.61 -13.90
CA ALA A 164 4.41 -1.30 -14.53
C ALA A 164 3.71 -0.29 -13.60
N ARG A 165 2.66 -0.69 -12.88
CA ARG A 165 2.01 0.15 -11.86
C ARG A 165 2.93 0.47 -10.67
N ALA A 166 3.76 -0.48 -10.26
CA ALA A 166 4.78 -0.25 -9.23
C ALA A 166 5.90 0.69 -9.70
N HIS A 167 6.14 0.80 -11.00
CA HIS A 167 7.36 1.39 -11.55
C HIS A 167 7.60 2.85 -11.13
N ALA A 168 6.55 3.66 -11.02
CA ALA A 168 6.66 5.07 -10.65
C ALA A 168 7.14 5.29 -9.21
N GLY A 169 6.90 4.32 -8.31
CA GLY A 169 7.32 4.37 -6.91
C GLY A 169 8.71 3.80 -6.64
N LEU A 170 9.46 3.40 -7.68
CA LEU A 170 10.79 2.81 -7.57
C LEU A 170 11.88 3.80 -7.97
N ALA A 171 13.03 3.71 -7.33
CA ALA A 171 14.22 4.50 -7.62
C ALA A 171 15.48 3.63 -7.63
N GLY A 172 16.60 4.17 -8.15
CA GLY A 172 17.90 3.49 -8.14
C GLY A 172 17.89 2.13 -8.84
N SER A 173 18.58 1.15 -8.25
CA SER A 173 18.70 -0.22 -8.78
C SER A 173 17.35 -0.94 -8.85
N ALA A 174 16.48 -0.76 -7.86
CA ALA A 174 15.15 -1.37 -7.86
C ALA A 174 14.32 -0.96 -9.08
N ARG A 175 14.49 0.28 -9.55
CA ARG A 175 13.82 0.77 -10.76
C ARG A 175 14.34 0.07 -12.02
N SER A 176 15.66 -0.08 -12.18
CA SER A 176 16.25 -0.73 -13.36
C SER A 176 15.98 -2.24 -13.37
N GLU A 177 16.07 -2.90 -12.21
CA GLU A 177 15.70 -4.30 -12.05
C GLU A 177 14.23 -4.55 -12.43
N ASN A 178 13.33 -3.66 -12.02
CA ASN A 178 11.92 -3.79 -12.40
C ASN A 178 11.69 -3.60 -13.90
N GLN A 179 12.43 -2.71 -14.57
CA GLN A 179 12.36 -2.56 -16.04
C GLN A 179 12.85 -3.82 -16.76
N ALA A 180 13.95 -4.42 -16.28
CA ALA A 180 14.46 -5.67 -16.82
C ALA A 180 13.44 -6.80 -16.62
N ALA A 181 12.82 -6.89 -15.44
CA ALA A 181 11.79 -7.88 -15.15
C ALA A 181 10.55 -7.73 -16.07
N ILE A 182 10.04 -6.50 -16.27
CA ILE A 182 8.93 -6.24 -17.21
C ILE A 182 9.32 -6.69 -18.62
N SER A 183 10.52 -6.34 -19.08
CA SER A 183 11.00 -6.70 -20.42
C SER A 183 11.13 -8.20 -20.59
N GLY A 184 11.65 -8.91 -19.57
CA GLY A 184 11.73 -10.37 -19.55
C GLY A 184 10.35 -11.03 -19.62
N LEU A 185 9.39 -10.56 -18.82
CA LEU A 185 8.01 -11.08 -18.80
C LEU A 185 7.32 -10.91 -20.15
N LEU A 186 7.37 -9.71 -20.74
CA LEU A 186 6.81 -9.47 -22.07
C LEU A 186 7.56 -10.28 -23.15
N GLY A 187 8.86 -10.50 -22.94
CA GLY A 187 9.71 -11.36 -23.74
C GLY A 187 9.23 -12.83 -23.84
N THR A 188 8.52 -13.33 -22.83
CA THR A 188 7.99 -14.71 -22.83
C THR A 188 6.73 -14.89 -23.68
N LEU A 189 6.07 -13.80 -24.08
CA LEU A 189 4.85 -13.86 -24.88
C LEU A 189 5.18 -14.04 -26.36
N ASP A 190 4.33 -14.78 -27.08
CA ASP A 190 4.36 -14.80 -28.53
C ASP A 190 3.88 -13.48 -29.14
N ASP A 191 4.24 -13.23 -30.40
CA ASP A 191 3.98 -11.97 -31.08
C ASP A 191 2.49 -11.66 -31.27
N ALA A 192 1.65 -12.69 -31.47
CA ALA A 192 0.22 -12.50 -31.63
C ALA A 192 -0.44 -12.10 -30.31
N THR A 193 -0.05 -12.75 -29.22
CA THR A 193 -0.50 -12.41 -27.86
C THR A 193 -0.02 -11.02 -27.46
N LEU A 194 1.27 -10.71 -27.65
CA LEU A 194 1.84 -9.41 -27.28
C LEU A 194 1.12 -8.27 -28.01
N ARG A 195 0.92 -8.39 -29.32
CA ARG A 195 0.22 -7.39 -30.13
C ARG A 195 -1.23 -7.20 -29.71
N THR A 196 -1.97 -8.31 -29.56
CA THR A 196 -3.39 -8.29 -29.18
C THR A 196 -3.57 -7.65 -27.81
N ARG A 197 -2.77 -8.06 -26.82
CA ARG A 197 -2.87 -7.53 -25.46
C ARG A 197 -2.41 -6.08 -25.36
N ALA A 198 -1.35 -5.68 -26.09
CA ALA A 198 -0.92 -4.29 -26.14
C ALA A 198 -1.98 -3.36 -26.74
N ALA A 199 -2.68 -3.80 -27.79
CA ALA A 199 -3.77 -3.05 -28.41
C ALA A 199 -5.00 -2.89 -27.50
N ALA A 200 -5.23 -3.86 -26.59
CA ALA A 200 -6.33 -3.85 -25.65
C ALA A 200 -6.09 -2.96 -24.40
N LEU A 201 -4.86 -2.47 -24.19
CA LEU A 201 -4.54 -1.63 -23.04
C LEU A 201 -5.30 -0.28 -23.11
N PRO A 202 -5.90 0.20 -22.01
CA PRO A 202 -6.50 1.53 -21.94
C PRO A 202 -5.50 2.63 -22.28
N ALA A 203 -5.99 3.80 -22.69
CA ALA A 203 -5.16 4.99 -22.85
C ALA A 203 -4.48 5.33 -21.50
N ASN A 204 -3.20 5.73 -21.53
CA ASN A 204 -2.38 6.02 -20.35
C ASN A 204 -2.16 4.82 -19.40
N ASP A 205 -2.33 3.58 -19.87
CA ASP A 205 -1.97 2.41 -19.06
C ASP A 205 -0.44 2.36 -18.85
N PRO A 206 0.05 2.24 -17.59
CA PRO A 206 1.48 2.22 -17.30
C PRO A 206 2.29 1.16 -18.06
N LEU A 207 1.65 0.05 -18.48
CA LEU A 207 2.31 -1.00 -19.22
C LEU A 207 2.51 -0.66 -20.71
N TYR A 208 1.73 0.26 -21.28
CA TYR A 208 1.64 0.45 -22.73
C TYR A 208 3.01 0.80 -23.35
N ASN A 209 3.75 1.71 -22.74
CA ASN A 209 5.05 2.12 -23.26
C ASN A 209 6.10 1.00 -23.16
N PHE A 210 6.00 0.10 -22.17
CA PHE A 210 6.86 -1.10 -22.11
C PHE A 210 6.49 -2.11 -23.19
N ALA A 211 5.19 -2.37 -23.38
CA ALA A 211 4.69 -3.27 -24.42
C ALA A 211 5.07 -2.76 -25.83
N GLY A 212 4.94 -1.46 -26.09
CA GLY A 212 5.35 -0.87 -27.36
C GLY A 212 6.85 -1.00 -27.63
N ARG A 213 7.71 -0.86 -26.60
CA ARG A 213 9.15 -1.13 -26.75
C ARG A 213 9.44 -2.59 -27.09
N ALA A 214 8.72 -3.53 -26.45
CA ALA A 214 8.83 -4.95 -26.77
C ALA A 214 8.38 -5.26 -28.21
N LEU A 215 7.31 -4.60 -28.70
CA LEU A 215 6.85 -4.72 -30.08
C LEU A 215 7.90 -4.21 -31.08
N ILE A 216 8.44 -3.00 -30.87
CA ILE A 216 9.48 -2.42 -31.73
C ILE A 216 10.73 -3.30 -31.76
N ALA A 217 11.17 -3.81 -30.61
CA ALA A 217 12.33 -4.69 -30.52
C ALA A 217 12.18 -5.98 -31.35
N ARG A 218 10.94 -6.35 -31.69
CA ARG A 218 10.59 -7.51 -32.53
C ARG A 218 10.18 -7.14 -33.95
N GLY A 219 10.28 -5.86 -34.33
CA GLY A 219 9.85 -5.38 -35.66
C GLY A 219 8.33 -5.38 -35.87
N LEU A 220 7.53 -5.45 -34.80
CA LEU A 220 6.07 -5.44 -34.88
C LEU A 220 5.54 -3.99 -34.90
N PRO A 221 4.43 -3.74 -35.62
CA PRO A 221 3.82 -2.42 -35.65
C PRO A 221 3.23 -2.04 -34.29
N LEU A 222 3.30 -0.76 -33.95
CA LEU A 222 2.66 -0.21 -32.76
C LEU A 222 1.14 -0.04 -32.98
N PRO A 223 0.28 -0.48 -32.03
CA PRO A 223 -1.16 -0.25 -32.11
C PRO A 223 -1.55 1.23 -32.08
N ARG A 224 -0.82 2.04 -31.31
CA ARG A 224 -0.95 3.49 -31.21
C ARG A 224 0.40 4.16 -30.89
N PRO A 225 0.56 5.48 -31.07
CA PRO A 225 1.78 6.17 -30.63
C PRO A 225 2.04 5.99 -29.12
N PHE A 226 3.29 6.14 -28.70
CA PHE A 226 3.64 6.12 -27.27
C PHE A 226 2.93 7.23 -26.49
N ASP A 227 2.55 6.92 -25.26
CA ASP A 227 1.89 7.87 -24.36
C ASP A 227 2.94 8.89 -23.86
N ARG A 228 2.64 10.19 -24.03
CA ARG A 228 3.62 11.29 -23.90
C ARG A 228 4.14 11.55 -22.49
N GLU A 229 3.52 11.00 -21.44
CA GLU A 229 4.02 11.15 -20.06
C GLU A 229 5.38 10.48 -19.84
N ALA A 230 5.78 9.52 -20.69
CA ALA A 230 7.14 8.99 -20.67
C ALA A 230 8.14 9.82 -21.48
N ALA A 231 7.69 10.64 -22.42
CA ALA A 231 8.57 11.42 -23.30
C ALA A 231 9.29 12.56 -22.57
N SER A 232 8.69 13.12 -21.52
CA SER A 232 9.31 14.14 -20.66
C SER A 232 10.46 13.62 -19.78
N GLN A 233 10.59 12.30 -19.63
CA GLN A 233 11.68 11.68 -18.85
C GLN A 233 12.96 11.47 -19.68
N PHE A 234 12.90 11.68 -21.00
CA PHE A 234 14.02 11.48 -21.93
C PHE A 234 14.70 12.78 -22.39
N ASP A 235 14.15 13.97 -22.06
CA ASP A 235 14.68 15.27 -22.52
C ASP A 235 15.50 16.03 -21.46
N THR A 236 16.11 15.32 -20.50
CA THR A 236 17.04 15.92 -19.53
C THR A 236 18.48 15.42 -19.65
N SER A 237 18.79 14.52 -20.59
CA SER A 237 20.15 14.03 -20.84
C SER A 237 20.88 14.73 -21.99
N LYS A 238 20.44 15.93 -22.37
CA LYS A 238 21.19 16.84 -23.25
C LYS A 238 21.38 18.20 -22.59
N ARG A 239 22.23 18.27 -21.57
CA ARG A 239 23.04 19.45 -21.24
C ARG A 239 24.37 19.01 -20.66
#